data_AF-A0A932EZX0-F1
#
_entry.id   AF-A0A932EZX0-F1
#
_cell.length_a   1.000
_cell.length_b   1.000
_cell.length_c   1.000
_cell.angle_alpha   90.00
_cell.angle_beta   90.00
_cell.angle_gamma   90.00
#
_symmetry.space_group_name_H-M   'P 1'
#
loop_
_entity.id
_entity.type
_entity.pdbx_description
1 polymer ?
#
loop_
_entity_poly.entity_id
_entity_poly.type
_entity_poly.pdbx_seq_one_letter_code
_entity_poly.pdbx_strand_id
1 'polypeptide(L)'
;MTDDHDAGTVAAGGPSPGRADHVDSGRADESAGFVVQARLFGGLGLFLAGISVFYGVLSQEYAGTTFLALTSALALMIAAYQGSHRRRAASSHEPEPGHASEDEWSPAASIWPFAIAAAVTLVANGFLLGRWLLLPSLVFLAYALAGFAGQSRWRD
;
A
#
# COMPACT_ATOMS: atom_id res chain seq x y z
N MET A 1 -38.30 -47.36 45.11
CA MET A 1 -36.98 -47.43 44.45
C MET A 1 -37.12 -46.65 43.14
N THR A 2 -37.60 -45.41 43.24
CA THR A 2 -36.84 -44.14 43.21
C THR A 2 -36.30 -43.85 41.82
N ASP A 3 -36.96 -42.88 41.17
CA ASP A 3 -36.54 -42.14 39.99
C ASP A 3 -35.10 -41.65 40.08
N ASP A 4 -34.41 -41.58 38.93
CA ASP A 4 -33.40 -40.56 38.71
C ASP A 4 -33.33 -40.20 37.23
N HIS A 5 -34.26 -39.33 36.83
CA HIS A 5 -34.13 -38.45 35.68
C HIS A 5 -33.50 -37.15 36.21
N ASP A 6 -32.17 -37.03 36.12
CA ASP A 6 -31.46 -35.76 36.31
C ASP A 6 -30.53 -35.56 35.11
N ALA A 7 -30.92 -34.68 34.19
CA ALA A 7 -30.68 -33.24 34.24
C ALA A 7 -29.46 -32.91 33.39
N GLY A 8 -29.75 -32.53 32.15
CA GLY A 8 -28.77 -31.96 31.25
C GLY A 8 -28.14 -30.73 31.89
N THR A 9 -26.83 -30.81 32.11
CA THR A 9 -26.00 -29.61 32.22
C THR A 9 -25.06 -29.64 31.02
N VAL A 10 -25.63 -29.28 29.86
CA VAL A 10 -24.83 -28.72 28.76
C VAL A 10 -24.32 -27.39 29.33
N ALA A 11 -23.13 -27.46 29.93
CA ALA A 11 -22.40 -26.28 30.34
C ALA A 11 -22.25 -25.40 29.09
N ALA A 12 -23.01 -24.32 29.06
CA ALA A 12 -22.86 -23.26 28.09
C ALA A 12 -21.39 -22.83 28.15
N GLY A 13 -20.65 -23.12 27.08
CA GLY A 13 -19.31 -22.59 26.88
C GLY A 13 -19.42 -21.06 26.86
N GLY A 14 -19.20 -20.43 28.01
CA GLY A 14 -19.06 -19.00 28.09
C GLY A 14 -17.93 -18.56 27.15
N PRO A 15 -18.07 -17.42 26.47
CA PRO A 15 -17.03 -16.92 25.56
C PRO A 15 -15.71 -16.84 26.33
N SER A 16 -14.71 -17.59 25.86
CA SER A 16 -13.40 -17.64 26.51
C SER A 16 -12.81 -16.23 26.59
N PRO A 17 -12.48 -15.72 27.79
CA PRO A 17 -12.06 -14.32 27.97
C PRO A 17 -10.79 -13.95 27.17
N GLY A 18 -9.92 -14.91 26.87
CA GLY A 18 -8.68 -14.64 26.13
C GLY A 18 -8.85 -14.36 24.63
N ARG A 19 -9.99 -14.68 24.00
CA ARG A 19 -10.17 -14.42 22.55
C ARG A 19 -10.58 -12.97 22.25
N ALA A 20 -11.28 -12.31 23.18
CA ALA A 20 -11.69 -10.92 23.01
C ALA A 20 -10.51 -9.96 23.17
N ASP A 21 -9.62 -10.23 24.13
CA ASP A 21 -8.48 -9.37 24.45
C ASP A 21 -7.44 -9.32 23.32
N HIS A 22 -7.22 -10.43 22.61
CA HIS A 22 -6.27 -10.48 21.50
C HIS A 22 -6.75 -9.67 20.28
N VAL A 23 -8.03 -9.78 19.91
CA VAL A 23 -8.60 -9.08 18.74
C VAL A 23 -8.61 -7.56 18.93
N ASP A 24 -8.80 -7.07 20.16
CA ASP A 24 -8.76 -5.63 20.44
C ASP A 24 -7.34 -5.07 20.40
N SER A 25 -6.35 -5.87 20.85
CA SER A 25 -4.94 -5.48 20.83
C SER A 25 -4.34 -5.35 19.42
N GLY A 26 -4.62 -6.28 18.50
CA GLY A 26 -4.09 -6.19 17.13
C GLY A 26 -4.66 -5.03 16.32
N ARG A 27 -5.95 -4.71 16.52
CA ARG A 27 -6.61 -3.55 15.88
C ARG A 27 -6.01 -2.21 16.35
N ALA A 28 -5.61 -2.13 17.61
CA ALA A 28 -4.95 -0.95 18.18
C ALA A 28 -3.55 -0.77 17.58
N ASP A 29 -2.75 -1.83 17.47
CA ASP A 29 -1.39 -1.78 16.92
C ASP A 29 -1.36 -1.44 15.42
N GLU A 30 -2.29 -1.97 14.64
CA GLU A 30 -2.36 -1.72 13.21
C GLU A 30 -2.79 -0.28 12.89
N SER A 31 -3.82 0.20 13.60
CA SER A 31 -4.23 1.60 13.51
C SER A 31 -3.11 2.54 13.97
N ALA A 32 -2.33 2.15 14.99
CA ALA A 32 -1.14 2.88 15.43
C ALA A 32 -0.07 2.91 14.32
N GLY A 33 0.14 1.82 13.57
CA GLY A 33 1.05 1.76 12.43
C GLY A 33 0.71 2.78 11.34
N PHE A 34 -0.55 2.84 10.88
CA PHE A 34 -1.00 3.86 9.94
C PHE A 34 -0.93 5.28 10.54
N VAL A 35 -1.10 5.40 11.86
CA VAL A 35 -0.97 6.67 12.59
C VAL A 35 0.47 7.20 12.54
N VAL A 36 1.42 6.34 12.82
CA VAL A 36 2.86 6.65 12.77
C VAL A 36 3.27 6.98 11.35
N GLN A 37 2.90 6.16 10.36
CA GLN A 37 3.30 6.36 8.97
C GLN A 37 2.84 7.70 8.42
N ALA A 38 1.56 8.07 8.56
CA ALA A 38 1.12 9.37 8.02
C ALA A 38 1.67 10.57 8.82
N ARG A 39 2.03 10.40 10.11
CA ARG A 39 2.76 11.43 10.86
C ARG A 39 4.17 11.63 10.31
N LEU A 40 4.87 10.54 9.98
CA LEU A 40 6.20 10.59 9.38
C LEU A 40 6.18 11.28 8.01
N PHE A 41 5.28 10.86 7.11
CA PHE A 41 5.14 11.48 5.79
C PHE A 41 4.66 12.93 5.87
N GLY A 42 3.73 13.25 6.80
CA GLY A 42 3.27 14.62 7.01
C GLY A 42 4.38 15.53 7.54
N GLY A 43 5.15 15.06 8.51
CA GLY A 43 6.29 15.79 9.06
C GLY A 43 7.39 16.01 8.02
N LEU A 44 7.74 14.96 7.26
CA LEU A 44 8.71 15.04 6.17
C LEU A 44 8.26 16.02 5.08
N GLY A 45 6.99 15.93 4.66
CA GLY A 45 6.42 16.82 3.65
C GLY A 45 6.43 18.29 4.10
N LEU A 46 6.09 18.56 5.35
CA LEU A 46 6.12 19.92 5.92
C LEU A 46 7.56 20.45 6.05
N PHE A 47 8.50 19.60 6.46
CA PHE A 47 9.92 19.96 6.53
C PHE A 47 10.47 20.31 5.15
N LEU A 48 10.18 19.48 4.15
CA LEU A 48 10.55 19.73 2.75
C LEU A 48 9.89 21.00 2.21
N ALA A 49 8.65 21.30 2.59
CA ALA A 49 7.98 22.56 2.22
C ALA A 49 8.75 23.76 2.78
N GLY A 50 9.12 23.69 4.07
CA GLY A 50 9.91 24.74 4.72
C GLY A 50 11.27 24.94 4.05
N ILE A 51 11.99 23.85 3.76
CA ILE A 51 13.25 23.90 3.02
C ILE A 51 13.03 24.46 1.62
N SER A 52 11.97 24.05 0.91
CA SER A 52 11.67 24.55 -0.43
C SER A 52 11.52 26.07 -0.46
N VAL A 53 10.82 26.64 0.53
CA VAL A 53 10.68 28.09 0.65
C VAL A 53 12.02 28.75 0.96
N PHE A 54 12.75 28.22 1.95
CA PHE A 54 14.04 28.77 2.35
C PHE A 54 15.07 28.72 1.21
N TYR A 55 15.18 27.56 0.55
CA TYR A 55 16.04 27.32 -0.60
C TYR A 55 15.65 28.22 -1.79
N GLY A 56 14.36 28.36 -2.09
CA GLY A 56 13.91 29.22 -3.19
C GLY A 56 14.28 30.69 -2.96
N VAL A 57 14.15 31.18 -1.74
CA VAL A 57 14.55 32.55 -1.37
C VAL A 57 16.07 32.72 -1.46
N LEU A 58 16.86 31.79 -0.94
CA LEU A 58 18.32 31.90 -0.89
C LEU A 58 19.00 31.64 -2.23
N SER A 59 18.59 30.59 -2.94
CA SER A 59 19.29 30.10 -4.12
C SER A 59 18.83 30.77 -5.40
N GLN A 60 17.60 31.29 -5.46
CA GLN A 60 16.98 31.85 -6.69
C GLN A 60 17.05 30.92 -7.92
N GLU A 61 17.24 29.61 -7.68
CA GLU A 61 17.34 28.56 -8.70
C GLU A 61 15.99 27.85 -8.84
N TYR A 62 15.35 28.02 -9.99
CA TYR A 62 14.00 27.50 -10.22
C TYR A 62 13.96 25.96 -10.27
N ALA A 63 15.00 25.31 -10.80
CA ALA A 63 15.03 23.86 -10.94
C ALA A 63 15.00 23.16 -9.59
N GLY A 64 15.94 23.48 -8.69
CA GLY A 64 16.01 22.87 -7.36
C GLY A 64 14.77 23.14 -6.51
N THR A 65 14.28 24.39 -6.55
CA THR A 65 13.07 24.79 -5.82
C THR A 65 11.84 24.01 -6.30
N THR A 66 11.70 23.78 -7.61
CA THR A 66 10.59 23.01 -8.18
C THR A 66 10.63 21.55 -7.72
N PHE A 67 11.80 20.91 -7.76
CA PHE A 67 11.94 19.52 -7.30
C PHE A 67 11.63 19.38 -5.80
N LEU A 68 12.10 20.31 -4.97
CA LEU A 68 11.79 20.36 -3.53
C LEU A 68 10.29 20.55 -3.29
N ALA A 69 9.66 21.49 -3.98
CA ALA A 69 8.23 21.75 -3.87
C ALA A 69 7.39 20.53 -4.28
N LEU A 70 7.72 19.89 -5.40
CA LEU A 70 7.03 18.68 -5.86
C LEU A 70 7.21 17.50 -4.90
N THR A 71 8.42 17.31 -4.37
CA THR A 71 8.70 16.23 -3.42
C THR A 71 7.95 16.44 -2.11
N SER A 72 7.89 17.69 -1.63
CA SER A 72 7.05 18.06 -0.49
C SER A 72 5.56 17.79 -0.75
N ALA A 73 5.04 18.23 -1.91
CA ALA A 73 3.65 18.02 -2.28
C ALA A 73 3.30 16.53 -2.36
N LEU A 74 4.20 15.71 -2.92
CA LEU A 74 4.02 14.26 -3.00
C LEU A 74 3.99 13.61 -1.61
N ALA A 75 4.90 14.00 -0.71
CA ALA A 75 4.91 13.50 0.66
C ALA A 75 3.63 13.89 1.42
N LEU A 76 3.15 15.13 1.25
CA LEU A 76 1.88 15.60 1.83
C LEU A 76 0.67 14.88 1.23
N MET A 77 0.67 14.61 -0.08
CA MET A 77 -0.37 13.83 -0.74
C MET A 77 -0.45 12.41 -0.16
N ILE A 78 0.68 11.75 0.03
CA ILE A 78 0.74 10.42 0.67
C ILE A 78 0.22 10.49 2.11
N ALA A 79 0.63 11.49 2.89
CA ALA A 79 0.15 11.68 4.25
C ALA A 79 -1.39 11.90 4.30
N ALA A 80 -1.92 12.71 3.38
CA ALA A 80 -3.35 12.95 3.24
C ALA A 80 -4.11 11.67 2.83
N TYR A 81 -3.55 10.90 1.90
CA TYR A 81 -4.11 9.63 1.46
C TYR A 81 -4.20 8.61 2.60
N GLN A 82 -3.11 8.42 3.35
CA GLN A 82 -3.10 7.55 4.53
C GLN A 82 -4.09 8.07 5.59
N GLY A 83 -4.17 9.39 5.79
CA GLY A 83 -5.14 10.01 6.69
C GLY A 83 -6.61 9.75 6.29
N SER A 84 -6.90 9.70 4.99
CA SER A 84 -8.22 9.33 4.47
C SER A 84 -8.53 7.83 4.64
N HIS A 85 -7.51 6.98 4.49
CA HIS A 85 -7.64 5.53 4.71
C HIS A 85 -7.88 5.19 6.18
N ARG A 86 -7.35 5.97 7.14
CA ARG A 86 -7.70 5.79 8.57
C ARG A 86 -9.21 5.84 8.83
N ARG A 87 -9.94 6.70 8.11
CA ARG A 87 -11.41 6.83 8.25
C ARG A 87 -12.15 5.64 7.65
N ARG A 88 -11.56 4.96 6.66
CA ARG A 88 -12.13 3.77 5.99
C ARG A 88 -11.70 2.47 6.64
N ALA A 89 -10.46 2.35 7.10
CA ALA A 89 -9.94 1.18 7.82
C ALA A 89 -10.66 0.96 9.17
N ALA A 90 -11.14 2.03 9.81
CA ALA A 90 -12.02 1.89 10.97
C ALA A 90 -13.30 1.07 10.66
N SER A 91 -13.74 1.03 9.40
CA SER A 91 -14.88 0.23 8.91
C SER A 91 -14.51 -1.10 8.24
N SER A 92 -13.23 -1.36 8.00
CA SER A 92 -12.75 -2.61 7.37
C SER A 92 -12.23 -3.57 8.43
N HIS A 93 -12.54 -4.86 8.32
CA HIS A 93 -11.77 -5.91 9.00
C HIS A 93 -10.53 -6.19 8.14
N GLU A 94 -9.45 -5.46 8.38
CA GLU A 94 -8.15 -5.83 7.83
C GLU A 94 -7.61 -7.05 8.61
N PRO A 95 -6.91 -8.00 7.97
CA PRO A 95 -6.36 -9.17 8.66
C PRO A 95 -5.28 -8.78 9.67
N GLU A 96 -5.25 -9.47 10.82
CA GLU A 96 -4.24 -9.23 11.85
C GLU A 96 -2.80 -9.31 11.31
N PRO A 97 -1.90 -8.40 11.74
CA PRO A 97 -0.49 -8.46 11.38
C PRO A 97 0.15 -9.75 11.91
N GLY A 98 0.55 -10.65 11.00
CA GLY A 98 1.15 -11.95 11.32
C GLY A 98 0.24 -13.15 11.04
N HIS A 99 -1.02 -12.91 10.66
CA HIS A 99 -1.85 -13.91 10.01
C HIS A 99 -1.90 -13.59 8.53
N ALA A 100 -1.09 -14.30 7.74
CA ALA A 100 -1.36 -14.44 6.32
C ALA A 100 -2.78 -15.01 6.24
N SER A 101 -3.75 -14.15 5.91
CA SER A 101 -5.09 -14.63 5.61
C SER A 101 -4.92 -15.71 4.54
N GLU A 102 -5.63 -16.83 4.66
CA GLU A 102 -5.59 -17.88 3.62
C GLU A 102 -6.02 -17.33 2.24
N ASP A 103 -6.56 -16.10 2.21
CA ASP A 103 -6.96 -15.31 1.04
C ASP A 103 -5.88 -14.33 0.52
N GLU A 104 -4.71 -14.22 1.16
CA GLU A 104 -3.62 -13.34 0.69
C GLU A 104 -2.89 -13.98 -0.50
N TRP A 105 -3.54 -13.92 -1.66
CA TRP A 105 -3.04 -14.47 -2.92
C TRP A 105 -1.75 -13.76 -3.33
N SER A 106 -0.61 -14.29 -2.92
CA SER A 106 0.70 -13.93 -3.47
C SER A 106 0.87 -14.64 -4.81
N PRO A 107 0.80 -13.95 -5.96
CA PRO A 107 0.92 -14.60 -7.26
C PRO A 107 2.30 -15.24 -7.40
N ALA A 108 2.31 -16.57 -7.39
CA ALA A 108 3.49 -17.38 -7.64
C ALA A 108 4.12 -16.98 -9.00
N ALA A 109 5.34 -16.44 -8.93
CA ALA A 109 6.24 -16.15 -10.05
C ALA A 109 5.56 -15.61 -11.32
N SER A 110 5.26 -14.31 -11.33
CA SER A 110 4.84 -13.62 -12.56
C SER A 110 6.08 -13.28 -13.40
N ILE A 111 6.14 -13.71 -14.66
CA ILE A 111 7.21 -13.30 -15.61
C ILE A 111 7.02 -11.87 -16.15
N TRP A 112 5.83 -11.30 -15.97
CA TRP A 112 5.45 -9.99 -16.49
C TRP A 112 6.21 -8.79 -15.90
N PRO A 113 6.54 -8.71 -14.60
CA PRO A 113 7.38 -7.63 -14.06
C PRO A 113 8.72 -7.52 -14.79
N PHE A 114 9.30 -8.65 -15.20
CA PHE A 114 10.52 -8.67 -16.00
C PHE A 114 10.29 -8.11 -17.40
N ALA A 115 9.20 -8.50 -18.08
CA ALA A 115 8.84 -7.95 -19.39
C ALA A 115 8.60 -6.43 -19.34
N ILE A 116 7.96 -5.92 -18.27
CA ILE A 116 7.76 -4.49 -18.05
C ILE A 116 9.11 -3.78 -17.83
N ALA A 117 9.99 -4.32 -16.99
CA ALA A 117 11.31 -3.75 -16.75
C ALA A 117 12.14 -3.67 -18.04
N ALA A 118 12.12 -4.73 -18.85
CA ALA A 118 12.76 -4.75 -20.16
C ALA A 118 12.17 -3.69 -21.09
N ALA A 119 10.83 -3.58 -21.16
CA ALA A 119 10.17 -2.60 -22.00
C ALA A 119 10.47 -1.15 -21.59
N VAL A 120 10.48 -0.84 -20.29
CA VAL A 120 10.85 0.49 -19.78
C VAL A 120 12.30 0.82 -20.13
N THR A 121 13.21 -0.16 -19.99
CA THR A 121 14.61 -0.02 -20.38
C THR A 121 14.75 0.27 -21.88
N LEU A 122 13.97 -0.43 -22.71
CA LEU A 122 13.94 -0.19 -24.16
C LEU A 122 13.40 1.21 -24.49
N VAL A 123 12.35 1.68 -23.82
CA VAL A 123 11.81 3.05 -23.99
C VAL A 123 12.85 4.09 -23.60
N ALA A 124 13.55 3.91 -22.47
CA ALA A 124 14.62 4.81 -22.05
C ALA A 124 15.74 4.87 -23.10
N ASN A 125 16.18 3.71 -23.62
CA ASN A 125 17.13 3.64 -24.73
C ASN A 125 16.56 4.24 -26.03
N GLY A 126 15.26 4.13 -26.27
CA GLY A 126 14.58 4.75 -27.40
C GLY A 126 14.61 6.28 -27.38
N PHE A 127 14.58 6.89 -26.20
CA PHE A 127 14.78 8.34 -26.07
C PHE A 127 16.21 8.76 -26.44
N LEU A 128 17.21 7.91 -26.17
CA LEU A 128 18.62 8.16 -26.50
C LEU A 128 18.96 7.89 -27.97
N LEU A 129 18.44 6.79 -28.53
CA LEU A 129 18.77 6.28 -29.88
C LEU A 129 17.83 6.81 -30.98
N GLY A 130 16.79 7.56 -30.61
CA GLY A 130 15.90 8.28 -31.52
C GLY A 130 14.54 7.62 -31.74
N ARG A 131 13.64 8.39 -32.38
CA ARG A 131 12.21 8.04 -32.56
C ARG A 131 11.95 6.64 -33.15
N TRP A 132 12.87 6.14 -34.00
CA TRP A 132 12.77 4.83 -34.62
C TRP A 132 12.75 3.67 -33.62
N LEU A 133 13.48 3.80 -32.51
CA LEU A 133 13.48 2.78 -31.46
C LEU A 133 12.43 3.08 -30.39
N LEU A 134 12.01 4.34 -30.24
CA LEU A 134 11.00 4.76 -29.28
C LEU A 134 9.60 4.21 -29.61
N LEU A 135 9.16 4.32 -30.86
CA LEU A 135 7.86 3.81 -31.33
C LEU A 135 7.64 2.31 -31.02
N PRO A 136 8.51 1.38 -31.45
CA PRO A 136 8.32 -0.04 -31.16
C PRO A 136 8.45 -0.37 -29.67
N SER A 137 9.31 0.34 -28.94
CA SER A 137 9.45 0.17 -27.49
C SER A 137 8.18 0.56 -26.73
N LEU A 138 7.50 1.62 -27.17
CA LEU A 138 6.23 2.04 -26.58
C LEU A 138 5.12 0.99 -26.79
N VAL A 139 5.06 0.40 -27.99
CA VAL A 139 4.14 -0.69 -28.31
C VAL A 139 4.44 -1.93 -27.46
N PHE A 140 5.72 -2.26 -27.31
CA PHE A 140 6.15 -3.38 -26.47
C PHE A 140 5.81 -3.16 -24.99
N LEU A 141 5.97 -1.93 -24.48
CA LEU A 141 5.56 -1.56 -23.12
C LEU A 141 4.05 -1.68 -22.92
N ALA A 142 3.26 -1.21 -23.88
CA ALA A 142 1.80 -1.35 -23.85
C ALA A 142 1.38 -2.83 -23.86
N TYR A 143 2.05 -3.67 -24.64
CA TYR A 143 1.82 -5.12 -24.66
C TYR A 143 2.16 -5.78 -23.32
N ALA A 144 3.31 -5.43 -22.72
CA ALA A 144 3.71 -5.95 -21.41
C ALA A 144 2.70 -5.56 -20.31
N LEU A 145 2.21 -4.32 -20.32
CA LEU A 145 1.16 -3.86 -19.40
C LEU A 145 -0.17 -4.58 -19.64
N ALA A 146 -0.59 -4.71 -20.90
CA ALA A 146 -1.84 -5.38 -21.25
C ALA A 146 -1.81 -6.88 -20.91
N GLY A 147 -0.64 -7.52 -21.01
CA GLY A 147 -0.42 -8.89 -20.59
C GLY A 147 -0.44 -9.07 -19.08
N PHE A 148 0.17 -8.13 -18.33
CA PHE A 148 0.08 -8.10 -16.87
C PHE A 148 -1.36 -7.91 -16.38
N ALA A 149 -2.07 -6.88 -16.88
CA ALA A 149 -3.48 -6.62 -16.57
C ALA A 149 -4.41 -7.71 -17.13
N GLY A 150 -3.99 -8.41 -18.18
CA GLY A 150 -4.62 -9.61 -18.69
C GLY A 150 -4.53 -10.74 -17.68
N GLN A 151 -3.33 -11.06 -17.23
CA GLN A 151 -3.13 -12.17 -16.30
C GLN A 151 -3.87 -11.96 -14.96
N SER A 152 -4.08 -10.72 -14.54
CA SER A 152 -4.87 -10.41 -13.35
C SER A 152 -6.39 -10.57 -13.53
N ARG A 153 -6.93 -10.56 -14.76
CA ARG A 153 -8.40 -10.63 -15.01
C ARG A 153 -8.91 -12.01 -15.44
N TRP A 154 -8.04 -12.95 -15.80
CA TRP A 154 -8.43 -14.26 -16.33
C TRP A 154 -8.41 -15.38 -15.26
N ARG A 155 -8.39 -15.04 -13.97
CA ARG A 155 -8.34 -16.03 -12.87
C ARG A 155 -9.34 -15.74 -11.74
N ASP A 156 -10.42 -15.03 -12.04
CA ASP A 156 -11.68 -15.13 -11.31
C ASP A 156 -12.49 -16.33 -11.85
#